data_AF-M7A036-F1
#
_entry.id   AF-M7A036-F1
#
_cell.length_a   1.000
_cell.length_b   1.000
_cell.length_c   1.000
_cell.angle_alpha   90.00
_cell.angle_beta   90.00
_cell.angle_gamma   90.00
#
_symmetry.space_group_name_H-M   'P 1'
#
loop_
_entity.id
_entity.type
_entity.pdbx_description
1 polymer ?
#
loop_
_entity_poly.entity_id
_entity_poly.type
_entity_poly.pdbx_seq_one_letter_code
_entity_poly.pdbx_strand_id
1 'polypeptide(L)'
;MIHDFEGAGVIMGQHNLDKSILSFAQACFNYAISEKIDLWFATKDTISKKYHARFRAIFDELAKAKAADLKKAGIEYSYYLIDDAVAQLMKNEGGMLWALMNYDGDVMSDMVASGFGSLGLMTSVLVSPDGKFEYEAAHGTVTRHYRKYQQGETTSTNSVASIFAWTGALIKRGELDGTPDVVAFGHKLEKAVIDTIESGEMTKDLTLLCTDSNAKALDTFQFMEAIQKRL
;
A
#
# COMPACT_ATOMS: atom_id res chain seq x y z
N MET A 1 -34.36 17.13 11.49
CA MET A 1 -34.53 16.09 12.53
C MET A 1 -33.93 14.80 11.98
N ILE A 2 -32.96 14.20 12.69
CA ILE A 2 -32.21 13.01 12.20
C ILE A 2 -32.88 11.71 12.66
N HIS A 3 -33.37 11.65 13.90
CA HIS A 3 -34.13 10.52 14.46
C HIS A 3 -34.98 10.99 15.66
N ASP A 4 -36.00 10.21 16.04
CA ASP A 4 -36.79 10.38 17.27
C ASP A 4 -36.51 9.20 18.20
N PHE A 5 -35.89 9.45 19.35
CA PHE A 5 -35.44 8.38 20.25
C PHE A 5 -36.50 8.06 21.31
N GLU A 6 -37.06 6.86 21.28
CA GLU A 6 -37.97 6.36 22.33
C GLU A 6 -37.23 5.67 23.50
N GLY A 7 -35.90 5.52 23.40
CA GLY A 7 -35.02 4.88 24.38
C GLY A 7 -33.56 5.30 24.20
N ALA A 8 -32.66 4.72 24.99
CA ALA A 8 -31.24 5.06 24.92
C ALA A 8 -30.62 4.69 23.55
N GLY A 9 -29.78 5.56 23.01
CA GLY A 9 -29.08 5.33 21.75
C GLY A 9 -27.98 6.35 21.48
N VAL A 10 -27.39 6.29 20.28
CA VAL A 10 -26.25 7.12 19.87
C VAL A 10 -26.48 7.75 18.50
N ILE A 11 -25.91 8.93 18.27
CA ILE A 11 -25.91 9.64 16.98
C ILE A 11 -24.46 9.95 16.60
N MET A 12 -24.16 9.84 15.31
CA MET A 12 -22.89 10.28 14.73
C MET A 12 -23.15 11.21 13.55
N GLY A 13 -22.42 12.32 13.49
CA GLY A 13 -22.36 13.21 12.33
C GLY A 13 -20.95 13.21 11.76
N GLN A 14 -20.84 13.18 10.43
CA GLN A 14 -19.56 13.20 9.71
C GLN A 14 -19.67 14.11 8.49
N HIS A 15 -18.53 14.62 8.03
CA HIS A 15 -18.44 15.44 6.84
C HIS A 15 -17.18 15.10 6.05
N ASN A 16 -17.18 15.46 4.77
CA ASN A 16 -15.98 15.52 3.96
C ASN A 16 -16.08 16.74 3.02
N LEU A 17 -14.96 17.10 2.39
CA LEU A 17 -14.86 18.28 1.55
C LEU A 17 -14.56 17.86 0.12
N ASP A 18 -15.27 18.43 -0.85
CA ASP A 18 -15.03 18.17 -2.28
C ASP A 18 -13.56 18.35 -2.68
N LYS A 19 -12.89 19.37 -2.12
CA LYS A 19 -11.45 19.59 -2.34
C LYS A 19 -10.60 18.41 -1.85
N SER A 20 -10.92 17.84 -0.69
CA SER A 20 -10.21 16.69 -0.13
C SER A 20 -10.40 15.45 -0.99
N ILE A 21 -11.65 15.20 -1.40
CA ILE A 21 -12.01 14.06 -2.28
C ILE A 21 -11.31 14.20 -3.65
N LEU A 22 -11.30 15.40 -4.22
CA LEU A 22 -10.62 15.67 -5.49
C LEU A 22 -9.10 15.46 -5.37
N SER A 23 -8.48 15.95 -4.31
CA SER A 23 -7.06 15.72 -4.02
C SER A 23 -6.74 14.22 -3.92
N PHE A 24 -7.57 13.47 -3.18
CA PHE A 24 -7.44 12.02 -3.07
C PHE A 24 -7.57 11.33 -4.42
N ALA A 25 -8.60 11.66 -5.21
CA ALA A 25 -8.78 11.11 -6.54
C ALA A 25 -7.57 11.42 -7.43
N GLN A 26 -7.08 12.66 -7.44
CA GLN A 26 -5.88 13.07 -8.20
C GLN A 26 -4.65 12.24 -7.82
N ALA A 27 -4.43 12.00 -6.53
CA ALA A 27 -3.34 11.15 -6.06
C ALA A 27 -3.48 9.71 -6.58
N CYS A 28 -4.67 9.11 -6.49
CA CYS A 28 -4.93 7.76 -7.01
C CYS A 28 -4.70 7.66 -8.52
N PHE A 29 -5.22 8.60 -9.31
CA PHE A 29 -5.01 8.61 -10.76
C PHE A 29 -3.54 8.78 -11.13
N ASN A 30 -2.82 9.69 -10.45
CA ASN A 30 -1.39 9.90 -10.69
C ASN A 30 -0.57 8.63 -10.36
N TYR A 31 -0.88 7.97 -9.24
CA TYR A 31 -0.24 6.71 -8.85
C TYR A 31 -0.51 5.60 -9.87
N ALA A 32 -1.78 5.36 -10.20
CA ALA A 32 -2.17 4.33 -11.18
C ALA A 32 -1.50 4.53 -12.54
N ILE A 33 -1.40 5.78 -13.02
CA ILE A 33 -0.71 6.13 -14.27
C ILE A 33 0.81 5.91 -14.18
N SER A 34 1.43 6.26 -13.04
CA SER A 34 2.86 6.05 -12.79
C SER A 34 3.21 4.57 -12.85
N GLU A 35 2.48 3.77 -12.07
CA GLU A 35 2.71 2.33 -11.92
C GLU A 35 2.12 1.49 -13.07
N LYS A 36 1.32 2.10 -13.94
CA LYS A 36 0.59 1.45 -15.04
C LYS A 36 -0.25 0.27 -14.56
N ILE A 37 -1.00 0.49 -13.50
CA ILE A 37 -1.95 -0.46 -12.92
C ILE A 37 -3.37 0.10 -13.00
N ASP A 38 -4.36 -0.80 -13.11
CA ASP A 38 -5.77 -0.40 -13.13
C ASP A 38 -6.20 0.26 -11.81
N LEU A 39 -7.16 1.17 -11.88
CA LEU A 39 -7.68 1.89 -10.72
C LEU A 39 -9.11 1.44 -10.42
N TRP A 40 -9.31 0.85 -9.25
CA TRP A 40 -10.62 0.53 -8.70
C TRP A 40 -11.00 1.57 -7.64
N PHE A 41 -12.23 2.09 -7.72
CA PHE A 41 -12.82 2.89 -6.64
C PHE A 41 -14.18 2.31 -6.27
N ALA A 42 -14.45 2.21 -4.97
CA ALA A 42 -15.69 1.60 -4.52
C ALA A 42 -16.35 2.38 -3.39
N THR A 43 -17.70 2.42 -3.43
CA THR A 43 -18.50 3.01 -2.35
C THR A 43 -19.82 2.26 -2.17
N LYS A 44 -20.65 2.71 -1.23
CA LYS A 44 -22.04 2.23 -1.06
C LYS A 44 -23.08 3.26 -1.51
N ASP A 45 -22.96 3.82 -2.72
CA ASP A 45 -23.81 4.89 -3.25
C ASP A 45 -25.28 4.49 -3.50
N THR A 46 -25.57 3.19 -3.62
CA THR A 46 -26.95 2.69 -3.67
C THR A 46 -27.76 3.03 -2.41
N ILE A 47 -27.09 3.03 -1.25
CA ILE A 47 -27.65 3.39 0.07
C ILE A 47 -27.35 4.87 0.38
N SER A 48 -26.09 5.27 0.28
CA SER A 48 -25.64 6.64 0.57
C SER A 48 -25.69 7.51 -0.69
N LYS A 49 -26.92 7.80 -1.14
CA LYS A 49 -27.23 8.46 -2.42
C LYS A 49 -26.75 9.90 -2.55
N LYS A 50 -26.25 10.51 -1.47
CA LYS A 50 -25.68 11.87 -1.49
C LYS A 50 -24.22 11.87 -1.09
N TYR A 51 -23.88 11.28 0.05
CA TYR A 51 -22.51 11.33 0.57
C TYR A 51 -21.58 10.44 -0.25
N HIS A 52 -21.84 9.13 -0.37
CA HIS A 52 -21.00 8.24 -1.18
C HIS A 52 -21.12 8.57 -2.67
N ALA A 53 -22.33 8.93 -3.14
CA ALA A 53 -22.52 9.40 -4.51
C ALA A 53 -21.66 10.63 -4.86
N ARG A 54 -21.35 11.52 -3.89
CA ARG A 54 -20.47 12.67 -4.13
C ARG A 54 -19.03 12.24 -4.39
N PHE A 55 -18.53 11.24 -3.66
CA PHE A 55 -17.20 10.67 -3.93
C PHE A 55 -17.14 10.08 -5.34
N ARG A 56 -18.11 9.22 -5.68
CA ARG A 56 -18.22 8.64 -7.02
C ARG A 56 -18.26 9.71 -8.10
N ALA A 57 -19.10 10.74 -7.94
CA ALA A 57 -19.21 11.81 -8.93
C ALA A 57 -17.88 12.51 -9.19
N ILE A 58 -17.11 12.82 -8.14
CA ILE A 58 -15.80 13.48 -8.27
C ILE A 58 -14.79 12.56 -8.97
N PHE A 59 -14.76 11.27 -8.63
CA PHE A 59 -13.91 10.29 -9.31
C PHE A 59 -14.29 10.13 -10.79
N ASP A 60 -15.59 10.00 -11.11
CA ASP A 60 -16.10 9.86 -12.47
C ASP A 60 -15.80 11.12 -13.33
N GLU A 61 -15.93 12.31 -12.75
CA GLU A 61 -15.58 13.58 -13.40
C GLU A 61 -14.08 13.64 -13.72
N LEU A 62 -13.22 13.24 -12.77
CA LEU A 62 -11.78 13.22 -12.98
C LEU A 62 -11.35 12.15 -13.98
N ALA A 63 -11.95 10.96 -13.95
CA ALA A 63 -11.70 9.89 -14.91
C ALA A 63 -11.95 10.37 -16.35
N LYS A 64 -13.05 11.10 -16.58
CA LYS A 64 -13.37 11.71 -17.87
C LYS A 64 -12.32 12.74 -18.29
N ALA A 65 -11.90 13.61 -17.35
CA ALA A 65 -10.85 14.59 -17.61
C ALA A 65 -9.47 13.95 -17.92
N LYS A 66 -9.21 12.76 -17.36
CA LYS A 66 -7.97 11.99 -17.49
C LYS A 66 -8.00 10.89 -18.55
N ALA A 67 -9.07 10.78 -19.33
CA ALA A 67 -9.26 9.66 -20.27
C ALA A 67 -8.11 9.47 -21.28
N ALA A 68 -7.51 10.56 -21.76
CA ALA A 68 -6.35 10.49 -22.66
C ALA A 68 -5.09 9.94 -21.96
N ASP A 69 -4.87 10.33 -20.70
CA ASP A 69 -3.73 9.88 -19.89
C ASP A 69 -3.86 8.38 -19.56
N LEU A 70 -5.06 7.95 -19.15
CA LEU A 70 -5.38 6.53 -18.88
C LEU A 70 -5.13 5.66 -20.12
N LYS A 71 -5.64 6.10 -21.27
CA LYS A 71 -5.43 5.40 -22.56
C LYS A 71 -3.95 5.33 -22.94
N LYS A 72 -3.18 6.40 -22.69
CA LYS A 72 -1.75 6.44 -22.97
C LYS A 72 -0.97 5.48 -22.05
N ALA A 73 -1.37 5.37 -20.79
CA ALA A 73 -0.78 4.45 -19.83
C ALA A 73 -1.21 2.99 -20.04
N GLY A 74 -2.33 2.76 -20.74
CA GLY A 74 -2.88 1.43 -21.00
C GLY A 74 -3.61 0.83 -19.81
N ILE A 75 -4.25 1.67 -18.99
CA ILE A 75 -4.95 1.27 -17.76
C ILE A 75 -6.42 1.70 -17.80
N GLU A 76 -7.24 1.06 -16.97
CA GLU A 76 -8.67 1.34 -16.84
C GLU A 76 -9.04 1.87 -15.45
N TYR A 77 -10.10 2.70 -15.41
CA TYR A 77 -10.77 3.11 -14.18
C TYR A 77 -12.10 2.37 -14.06
N SER A 78 -12.29 1.66 -12.95
CA SER A 78 -13.49 0.88 -12.67
C SER A 78 -14.13 1.30 -11.35
N TYR A 79 -15.42 1.58 -11.41
CA TYR A 79 -16.24 1.84 -10.23
C TYR A 79 -16.99 0.59 -9.80
N TYR A 80 -16.97 0.30 -8.51
CA TYR A 80 -17.70 -0.81 -7.90
C TYR A 80 -18.57 -0.37 -6.72
N LEU A 81 -19.57 -1.19 -6.40
CA LEU A 81 -20.12 -1.17 -5.05
C LEU A 81 -19.11 -1.85 -4.10
N ILE A 82 -18.94 -1.32 -2.89
CA ILE A 82 -17.88 -1.78 -1.97
C ILE A 82 -17.96 -3.28 -1.64
N ASP A 83 -19.16 -3.83 -1.54
CA ASP A 83 -19.38 -5.26 -1.34
C ASP A 83 -19.00 -6.10 -2.57
N ASP A 84 -19.27 -5.60 -3.77
CA ASP A 84 -18.84 -6.25 -5.01
C ASP A 84 -17.31 -6.18 -5.16
N ALA A 85 -16.70 -5.02 -4.88
CA ALA A 85 -15.26 -4.83 -4.91
C ALA A 85 -14.52 -5.85 -4.01
N VAL A 86 -14.99 -6.06 -2.78
CA VAL A 86 -14.43 -7.06 -1.86
C VAL A 86 -14.59 -8.47 -2.42
N ALA A 87 -15.75 -8.81 -2.97
CA ALA A 87 -15.99 -10.14 -3.54
C ALA A 87 -15.11 -10.41 -4.76
N GLN A 88 -14.85 -9.39 -5.58
CA GLN A 88 -13.97 -9.47 -6.74
C GLN A 88 -12.52 -9.58 -6.32
N LEU A 89 -12.08 -8.80 -5.32
CA LEU A 89 -10.72 -8.84 -4.79
C LEU A 89 -10.31 -10.25 -4.36
N MET A 90 -11.20 -10.96 -3.65
CA MET A 90 -10.94 -12.32 -3.16
C MET A 90 -10.74 -13.37 -4.28
N LYS A 91 -11.12 -13.05 -5.52
CA LYS A 91 -11.03 -13.95 -6.69
C LYS A 91 -10.04 -13.45 -7.74
N ASN A 92 -9.48 -12.27 -7.54
CA ASN A 92 -8.60 -11.61 -8.50
C ASN A 92 -7.14 -12.01 -8.24
N GLU A 93 -6.32 -11.98 -9.29
CA GLU A 93 -4.87 -12.25 -9.23
C GLU A 93 -4.07 -11.07 -8.64
N GLY A 94 -4.72 -9.93 -8.38
CA GLY A 94 -4.10 -8.70 -7.90
C GLY A 94 -3.72 -7.75 -9.04
N GLY A 95 -2.79 -6.82 -8.78
CA GLY A 95 -2.26 -5.93 -9.81
C GLY A 95 -3.09 -4.68 -10.10
N MET A 96 -4.00 -4.30 -9.21
CA MET A 96 -4.76 -3.04 -9.28
C MET A 96 -4.45 -2.13 -8.09
N LEU A 97 -4.62 -0.82 -8.29
CA LEU A 97 -4.77 0.12 -7.18
C LEU A 97 -6.24 0.11 -6.72
N TRP A 98 -6.49 -0.27 -5.48
CA TRP A 98 -7.81 -0.15 -4.87
C TRP A 98 -7.91 1.12 -4.02
N ALA A 99 -8.53 2.16 -4.58
CA ALA A 99 -8.81 3.40 -3.88
C ALA A 99 -10.02 3.23 -2.94
N LEU A 100 -9.81 3.53 -1.67
CA LEU A 100 -10.78 3.33 -0.60
C LEU A 100 -11.08 4.61 0.17
N MET A 101 -12.32 4.74 0.64
CA MET A 101 -12.68 5.79 1.58
C MET A 101 -11.97 5.56 2.92
N ASN A 102 -11.84 6.60 3.74
CA ASN A 102 -11.00 6.61 4.95
C ASN A 102 -11.13 5.33 5.82
N TYR A 103 -12.33 5.01 6.29
CA TYR A 103 -12.55 3.82 7.14
C TYR A 103 -12.34 2.49 6.40
N ASP A 104 -12.77 2.40 5.13
CA ASP A 104 -12.57 1.19 4.34
C ASP A 104 -11.08 0.95 4.10
N GLY A 105 -10.31 2.01 3.84
CA GLY A 105 -8.87 1.97 3.62
C GLY A 105 -8.12 1.48 4.85
N ASP A 106 -8.46 2.03 6.02
CA ASP A 106 -7.87 1.64 7.33
C ASP A 106 -8.05 0.14 7.60
N VAL A 107 -9.25 -0.40 7.39
CA VAL A 107 -9.51 -1.83 7.63
C VAL A 107 -8.89 -2.72 6.54
N MET A 108 -9.02 -2.32 5.28
CA MET A 108 -8.64 -3.18 4.16
C MET A 108 -7.12 -3.19 3.92
N SER A 109 -6.38 -2.13 4.24
CA SER A 109 -4.92 -2.15 4.16
C SER A 109 -4.33 -3.24 5.04
N ASP A 110 -4.83 -3.37 6.27
CA ASP A 110 -4.38 -4.40 7.21
C ASP A 110 -4.80 -5.80 6.77
N MET A 111 -6.03 -5.94 6.27
CA MET A 111 -6.54 -7.22 5.76
C MET A 111 -5.73 -7.71 4.56
N VAL A 112 -5.50 -6.83 3.58
CA VAL A 112 -4.72 -7.14 2.38
C VAL A 112 -3.28 -7.46 2.76
N ALA A 113 -2.65 -6.64 3.61
CA ALA A 113 -1.28 -6.89 4.06
C ALA A 113 -1.12 -8.22 4.78
N SER A 114 -2.11 -8.60 5.60
CA SER A 114 -2.15 -9.92 6.24
C SER A 114 -2.36 -11.05 5.23
N GLY A 115 -3.18 -10.82 4.19
CA GLY A 115 -3.40 -11.76 3.09
C GLY A 115 -2.14 -12.04 2.25
N PHE A 116 -1.27 -11.05 2.10
CA PHE A 116 0.05 -11.18 1.46
C PHE A 116 1.12 -11.79 2.38
N GLY A 117 0.76 -12.16 3.62
CA GLY A 117 1.61 -12.89 4.55
C GLY A 117 2.11 -12.05 5.72
N SER A 118 3.20 -11.29 5.53
CA SER A 118 3.82 -10.51 6.60
C SER A 118 3.73 -9.01 6.32
N LEU A 119 3.36 -8.23 7.33
CA LEU A 119 3.48 -6.76 7.32
C LEU A 119 4.92 -6.29 7.05
N GLY A 120 5.93 -7.14 7.33
CA GLY A 120 7.33 -6.86 7.00
C GLY A 120 7.60 -6.76 5.50
N LEU A 121 6.70 -7.25 4.65
CA LEU A 121 6.76 -7.16 3.19
C LEU A 121 5.95 -5.99 2.61
N MET A 122 5.26 -5.22 3.45
CA MET A 122 4.38 -4.15 2.96
C MET A 122 5.10 -2.82 2.88
N THR A 123 5.14 -2.24 1.68
CA THR A 123 5.62 -0.88 1.44
C THR A 123 4.50 0.12 1.65
N SER A 124 4.85 1.35 2.01
CA SER A 124 3.91 2.48 2.09
C SER A 124 4.50 3.70 1.40
N VAL A 125 3.66 4.38 0.61
CA VAL A 125 4.03 5.59 -0.10
C VAL A 125 2.89 6.59 0.00
N LEU A 126 3.15 7.75 0.60
CA LEU A 126 2.27 8.89 0.53
C LEU A 126 2.54 9.64 -0.78
N VAL A 127 1.48 9.85 -1.56
CA VAL A 127 1.52 10.66 -2.78
C VAL A 127 0.61 11.85 -2.62
N SER A 128 1.17 13.05 -2.81
CA SER A 128 0.39 14.28 -2.75
C SER A 128 -0.21 14.64 -4.11
N PRO A 129 -1.26 15.50 -4.16
CA PRO A 129 -1.85 15.94 -5.42
C PRO A 129 -0.88 16.73 -6.32
N ASP A 130 0.12 17.38 -5.73
CA ASP A 130 1.20 18.08 -6.44
C ASP A 130 2.36 17.16 -6.86
N GLY A 131 2.23 15.84 -6.69
CA GLY A 131 3.21 14.86 -7.16
C GLY A 131 4.47 14.78 -6.30
N LYS A 132 4.37 15.08 -5.00
CA LYS A 132 5.41 14.76 -4.02
C LYS A 132 5.18 13.36 -3.47
N PHE A 133 6.28 12.75 -3.05
CA PHE A 133 6.31 11.37 -2.58
C PHE A 133 7.01 11.33 -1.22
N GLU A 134 6.46 10.54 -0.31
CA GLU A 134 7.08 10.17 0.96
C GLU A 134 6.99 8.65 1.08
N TYR A 135 8.12 8.00 1.31
CA TYR A 135 8.24 6.54 1.36
C TYR A 135 8.49 6.11 2.81
N GLU A 136 7.73 5.13 3.28
CA GLU A 136 7.83 4.61 4.63
C GLU A 136 7.61 3.09 4.65
N ALA A 137 7.98 2.45 5.76
CA ALA A 137 7.56 1.09 6.04
C ALA A 137 6.14 1.11 6.62
N ALA A 138 5.27 0.20 6.17
CA ALA A 138 3.88 0.16 6.67
C ALA A 138 3.76 -0.30 8.13
N HIS A 139 4.82 -0.92 8.69
CA HIS A 139 4.81 -1.41 10.06
C HIS A 139 5.18 -0.33 11.09
N GLY A 140 4.72 -0.50 12.34
CA GLY A 140 5.15 0.34 13.46
C GLY A 140 6.59 0.08 13.94
N THR A 141 6.95 0.64 15.08
CA THR A 141 8.34 0.63 15.62
C THR A 141 8.83 -0.71 16.19
N VAL A 142 8.06 -1.80 16.04
CA VAL A 142 8.39 -3.15 16.53
C VAL A 142 8.86 -3.17 18.00
N THR A 143 8.17 -2.44 18.88
CA THR A 143 8.60 -2.17 20.27
C THR A 143 8.97 -3.41 21.07
N ARG A 144 8.29 -4.54 20.84
CA ARG A 144 8.62 -5.81 21.49
C ARG A 144 10.03 -6.30 21.16
N HIS A 145 10.44 -6.21 19.89
CA HIS A 145 11.81 -6.58 19.49
C HIS A 145 12.81 -5.56 20.05
N TYR A 146 12.47 -4.28 20.06
CA TYR A 146 13.33 -3.26 20.65
C TYR A 146 13.61 -3.52 22.14
N ARG A 147 12.62 -3.93 22.93
CA ARG A 147 12.83 -4.31 24.35
C ARG A 147 13.76 -5.51 24.53
N LYS A 148 13.67 -6.52 23.66
CA LYS A 148 14.58 -7.68 23.63
C LYS A 148 16.01 -7.25 23.28
N TYR A 149 16.16 -6.41 22.26
CA TYR A 149 17.44 -5.83 21.88
C TYR A 149 18.10 -5.05 23.04
N GLN A 150 17.32 -4.25 23.78
CA GLN A 150 17.82 -3.53 24.97
C GLN A 150 18.36 -4.46 26.07
N GLN A 151 17.92 -5.72 26.09
CA GLN A 151 18.37 -6.75 27.04
C GLN A 151 19.54 -7.58 26.48
N GLY A 152 20.04 -7.26 25.28
CA GLY A 152 21.10 -8.02 24.60
C GLY A 152 20.60 -9.31 23.94
N GLU A 153 19.28 -9.52 23.83
CA GLU A 153 18.73 -10.65 23.10
C GLU A 153 18.83 -10.43 21.59
N THR A 154 19.14 -11.51 20.86
CA THR A 154 19.01 -11.55 19.41
C THR A 154 17.56 -11.39 18.98
N THR A 155 17.31 -10.59 17.96
CA THR A 155 15.98 -10.39 17.35
C THR A 155 16.02 -10.78 15.88
N SER A 156 14.88 -11.17 15.33
CA SER A 156 14.71 -11.42 13.90
C SER A 156 13.64 -10.45 13.38
N THR A 157 14.04 -9.18 13.28
CA THR A 157 13.19 -8.10 12.80
C THR A 157 13.36 -7.98 11.30
N ASN A 158 12.26 -8.06 10.57
CA ASN A 158 12.26 -7.96 9.11
C ASN A 158 12.59 -6.52 8.68
N SER A 159 13.63 -6.34 7.87
CA SER A 159 14.07 -5.04 7.35
C SER A 159 13.62 -4.75 5.92
N VAL A 160 12.86 -5.66 5.28
CA VAL A 160 12.43 -5.55 3.87
C VAL A 160 11.68 -4.25 3.62
N ALA A 161 10.57 -3.99 4.33
CA ALA A 161 9.79 -2.77 4.15
C ALA A 161 10.62 -1.48 4.37
N SER A 162 11.54 -1.49 5.32
CA SER A 162 12.44 -0.35 5.55
C SER A 162 13.44 -0.14 4.40
N ILE A 163 13.99 -1.22 3.85
CA ILE A 163 14.88 -1.15 2.68
C ILE A 163 14.10 -0.66 1.46
N PHE A 164 12.87 -1.16 1.25
CA PHE A 164 12.03 -0.77 0.13
C PHE A 164 11.54 0.68 0.23
N ALA A 165 11.40 1.23 1.44
CA ALA A 165 11.17 2.66 1.62
C ALA A 165 12.37 3.49 1.12
N TRP A 166 13.60 3.05 1.42
CA TRP A 166 14.82 3.69 0.91
C TRP A 166 14.97 3.56 -0.60
N THR A 167 14.80 2.36 -1.16
CA THR A 167 14.95 2.13 -2.60
C THR A 167 13.87 2.85 -3.39
N GLY A 168 12.61 2.84 -2.93
CA GLY A 168 11.53 3.61 -3.54
C GLY A 168 11.84 5.10 -3.61
N ALA A 169 12.35 5.69 -2.51
CA ALA A 169 12.76 7.09 -2.48
C ALA A 169 13.94 7.38 -3.43
N LEU A 170 14.94 6.48 -3.50
CA LEU A 170 16.10 6.62 -4.39
C LEU A 170 15.69 6.51 -5.87
N ILE A 171 14.89 5.51 -6.22
CA ILE A 171 14.37 5.31 -7.57
C ILE A 171 13.60 6.55 -7.99
N LYS A 172 12.69 7.04 -7.14
CA LYS A 172 11.89 8.21 -7.47
C LYS A 172 12.72 9.47 -7.65
N ARG A 173 13.70 9.70 -6.79
CA ARG A 173 14.65 10.80 -6.93
C ARG A 173 15.45 10.67 -8.24
N GLY A 174 15.89 9.46 -8.55
CA GLY A 174 16.63 9.14 -9.77
C GLY A 174 15.85 9.44 -11.04
N GLU A 175 14.57 9.05 -11.10
CA GLU A 175 13.65 9.38 -12.18
C GLU A 175 13.49 10.89 -12.36
N LEU A 176 13.25 11.61 -11.26
CA LEU A 176 13.01 13.06 -11.29
C LEU A 176 14.26 13.85 -11.69
N ASP A 177 15.46 13.36 -11.37
CA ASP A 177 16.74 13.97 -11.75
C ASP A 177 17.27 13.52 -13.11
N GLY A 178 16.67 12.49 -13.72
CA GLY A 178 17.23 11.85 -14.91
C GLY A 178 18.59 11.19 -14.64
N THR A 179 18.78 10.59 -13.46
CA THR A 179 20.02 9.92 -13.04
C THR A 179 19.85 8.40 -13.03
N PRO A 180 20.05 7.72 -14.19
CA PRO A 180 19.74 6.29 -14.34
C PRO A 180 20.54 5.38 -13.42
N ASP A 181 21.75 5.77 -13.01
CA ASP A 181 22.57 4.98 -12.09
C ASP A 181 21.96 4.89 -10.69
N VAL A 182 21.26 5.94 -10.23
CA VAL A 182 20.55 5.95 -8.95
C VAL A 182 19.35 4.99 -9.00
N VAL A 183 18.61 5.02 -10.11
CA VAL A 183 17.50 4.10 -10.38
C VAL A 183 18.00 2.66 -10.43
N ALA A 184 19.08 2.41 -11.16
CA ALA A 184 19.68 1.09 -11.30
C ALA A 184 20.15 0.53 -9.94
N PHE A 185 20.74 1.36 -9.08
CA PHE A 185 21.13 0.96 -7.74
C PHE A 185 19.92 0.56 -6.88
N GLY A 186 18.84 1.36 -6.91
CA GLY A 186 17.61 1.05 -6.17
C GLY A 186 17.04 -0.33 -6.54
N HIS A 187 16.89 -0.60 -7.84
CA HIS A 187 16.41 -1.90 -8.32
C HIS A 187 17.38 -3.05 -8.01
N LYS A 188 18.70 -2.80 -8.04
CA LYS A 188 19.71 -3.81 -7.68
C LYS A 188 19.56 -4.22 -6.22
N LEU A 189 19.31 -3.26 -5.33
CA LEU A 189 19.10 -3.53 -3.90
C LEU A 189 17.77 -4.25 -3.64
N GLU A 190 16.69 -3.86 -4.29
CA GLU A 190 15.41 -4.60 -4.21
C GLU A 190 15.57 -6.05 -4.68
N LYS A 191 16.29 -6.25 -5.80
CA LYS A 191 16.59 -7.59 -6.30
C LYS A 191 17.43 -8.40 -5.30
N ALA A 192 18.46 -7.80 -4.70
CA ALA A 192 19.28 -8.49 -3.71
C ALA A 192 18.47 -8.96 -2.48
N VAL A 193 17.47 -8.17 -2.06
CA VAL A 193 16.54 -8.54 -0.99
C VAL A 193 15.67 -9.73 -1.39
N ILE A 194 15.04 -9.67 -2.57
CA ILE A 194 14.20 -10.75 -3.11
C ILE A 194 15.02 -12.02 -3.28
N ASP A 195 16.19 -11.95 -3.91
CA ASP A 195 17.10 -13.08 -4.12
C ASP A 195 17.54 -13.72 -2.80
N THR A 196 17.69 -12.93 -1.73
CA THR A 196 18.01 -13.45 -0.39
C THR A 196 16.87 -14.32 0.12
N ILE A 197 15.64 -13.81 0.08
CA ILE A 197 14.44 -14.52 0.55
C ILE A 197 14.18 -15.77 -0.30
N GLU A 198 14.21 -15.64 -1.63
CA GLU A 198 13.96 -16.74 -2.57
C GLU A 198 15.04 -17.84 -2.51
N SER A 199 16.26 -17.52 -2.05
CA SER A 199 17.29 -18.52 -1.77
C SER A 199 17.10 -19.28 -0.45
N GLY A 200 16.03 -18.99 0.29
CA GLY A 200 15.68 -19.61 1.56
C GLY A 200 16.25 -18.89 2.79
N GLU A 201 16.95 -17.76 2.63
CA GLU A 201 17.49 -16.98 3.75
C GLU A 201 16.53 -15.83 4.10
N MET A 202 15.82 -15.92 5.23
CA MET A 202 14.78 -14.94 5.56
C MET A 202 14.59 -14.75 7.06
N THR A 203 13.91 -13.69 7.48
CA THR A 203 13.60 -13.46 8.89
C THR A 203 12.48 -14.38 9.39
N LYS A 204 12.36 -14.49 10.72
CA LYS A 204 11.51 -15.46 11.40
C LYS A 204 10.03 -15.32 11.03
N ASP A 205 9.54 -14.10 10.85
CA ASP A 205 8.17 -13.82 10.40
C ASP A 205 7.87 -14.49 9.05
N LEU A 206 8.82 -14.47 8.11
CA LEU A 206 8.66 -15.08 6.80
C LEU A 206 8.80 -16.61 6.86
N THR A 207 9.72 -17.14 7.68
CA THR A 207 9.88 -18.60 7.81
C THR A 207 8.63 -19.30 8.33
N LEU A 208 7.78 -18.61 9.10
CA LEU A 208 6.51 -19.15 9.60
C LEU A 208 5.45 -19.29 8.50
N LEU A 209 5.62 -18.56 7.39
CA LEU A 209 4.70 -18.53 6.24
C LEU A 209 5.25 -19.31 5.04
N CYS A 210 6.56 -19.58 5.03
CA CYS A 210 7.22 -20.29 3.95
C CYS A 210 6.87 -21.79 3.99
N THR A 211 6.59 -22.36 2.83
CA THR A 211 6.34 -23.80 2.66
C THR A 211 7.60 -24.60 2.35
N ASP A 212 8.72 -23.93 2.03
CA ASP A 212 10.00 -24.59 1.78
C ASP A 212 10.63 -25.06 3.10
N SER A 213 10.86 -26.36 3.21
CA SER A 213 11.52 -26.99 4.35
C SER A 213 12.98 -26.54 4.56
N ASN A 214 13.60 -25.94 3.55
CA ASN A 214 14.98 -25.43 3.63
C ASN A 214 15.08 -23.97 4.11
N ALA A 215 13.94 -23.32 4.38
CA ALA A 215 13.92 -21.94 4.84
C ALA A 215 14.71 -21.79 6.16
N LYS A 216 15.71 -20.91 6.15
CA LYS A 216 16.60 -20.62 7.26
C LYS A 216 16.20 -19.29 7.88
N ALA A 217 15.75 -19.34 9.13
CA ALA A 217 15.48 -18.15 9.92
C ALA A 217 16.81 -17.47 10.30
N LEU A 218 17.01 -16.26 9.80
CA LEU A 218 18.12 -15.38 10.13
C LEU A 218 17.71 -14.37 11.20
N ASP A 219 18.66 -13.95 12.03
CA ASP A 219 18.46 -12.77 12.86
C ASP A 219 18.52 -11.46 12.03
N THR A 220 18.19 -10.34 12.66
CA THR A 220 18.12 -9.02 12.01
C THR A 220 19.43 -8.66 11.28
N PHE A 221 20.59 -8.94 11.87
CA PHE A 221 21.88 -8.55 11.29
C PHE A 221 22.34 -9.55 10.25
N GLN A 222 22.17 -10.85 10.51
CA GLN A 222 22.47 -11.91 9.54
C GLN A 222 21.69 -11.74 8.24
N PHE A 223 20.41 -11.32 8.32
CA PHE A 223 19.61 -11.05 7.14
C PHE A 223 20.16 -9.86 6.33
N MET A 224 20.55 -8.77 6.99
CA MET A 224 21.20 -7.63 6.32
C MET A 224 22.55 -8.01 5.68
N GLU A 225 23.35 -8.83 6.35
CA GLU A 225 24.61 -9.35 5.79
C GLU A 225 24.37 -10.26 4.57
N ALA A 226 23.31 -11.08 4.60
CA ALA A 226 22.94 -11.95 3.49
C ALA A 226 22.49 -11.15 2.26
N ILE A 227 21.77 -10.04 2.46
CA ILE A 227 21.42 -9.07 1.41
C ILE A 227 22.68 -8.41 0.86
N GLN A 228 23.57 -7.92 1.73
CA GLN A 228 24.81 -7.25 1.32
C GLN A 228 25.69 -8.14 0.44
N LYS A 229 25.76 -9.45 0.72
CA LYS A 229 26.54 -10.40 -0.10
C LYS A 229 26.03 -10.55 -1.53
N ARG A 230 24.77 -10.19 -1.80
CA ARG A 230 24.11 -10.30 -3.12
C ARG A 230 24.03 -8.97 -3.86
N LEU A 231 24.33 -7.85 -3.18
CA LEU A 231 24.41 -6.52 -3.77
C LEU A 231 25.73 -6.29 -4.49
#